data_AF-A0A4P9JCF5-F1
#
_entry.id   AF-A0A4P9JCF5-F1
#
_cell.length_a   1.000
_cell.length_b   1.000
_cell.length_c   1.000
_cell.angle_alpha   90.00
_cell.angle_beta   90.00
_cell.angle_gamma   90.00
#
_symmetry.space_group_name_H-M   'P 1'
#
loop_
_entity.id
_entity.type
_entity.pdbx_description
1 polymer ?
#
loop_
_entity_poly.entity_id
_entity_poly.type
_entity_poly.pdbx_seq_one_letter_code
_entity_poly.pdbx_strand_id
1 'polypeptide(L)'
;MADETSSSSAALHRLKAAADTSSGPGNTGPEAGSSPGDVPRPDGPAAGPTDKAAPAERGPAPGMPRLRHANLREPVRRRESLNDWLDGLGEPDWEKVSDSIYHSPTNAKAAYEQAKVRLAEERERRAEERRRAEIARREAAARAEAARIEAERLAEEERLEAERRAAARAEAERLAAYRRAQEEARLEAERRAEEEARREAERLLELQRAEEEALRQEMERQEYQEWLERQRERETWALQTAAREADGIDWVPPAERRPLLEERGEDLTDAELLDRARASLPEWRHRDRIAEKAAAIQAATLRTMTGPESADGDEDEPPAVRYIPPYNLPSREPDPRPTVLDALRRAVVTVSWLAFVVGGVYGVGLLGVDGTGPWLHELHGGRFAGDYSMLSMQSWAQLVWPLLWLALGVYTVHQWMPSQASAARQRATGWRMSAAMLAAVGWFVIARTGVMLGVELVVWLALTYLLVDVVHQLNLYTARTRTERALTDGMIGLYAGWAVIHAATNLSIWLQSLGVNLLWIPGAVWAVLAIIVVVWGTAMMSMTERGRITIALGLAWGLAAILVPRLVGTMHSVWVAIMAAMGLFVVLLATENRRYRINHAEHRAALGHVVDADDF
;
A
#
# COMPACT_ATOMS: atom_id res chain seq x y z
N MET A 1 44.77 29.75 37.02
CA MET A 1 44.13 28.73 36.16
C MET A 1 42.72 29.25 35.89
N ALA A 2 42.42 30.08 34.87
CA ALA A 2 42.68 29.94 33.43
C ALA A 2 42.29 28.52 32.97
N ASP A 3 41.37 28.27 32.03
CA ASP A 3 40.80 29.08 30.95
C ASP A 3 39.69 28.20 30.30
N GLU A 4 38.41 28.59 30.28
CA GLU A 4 37.37 27.82 29.53
C GLU A 4 36.25 28.68 28.90
N THR A 5 36.21 29.98 29.12
CA THR A 5 35.18 30.86 28.56
C THR A 5 35.51 31.44 27.17
N SER A 6 36.66 31.10 26.59
CA SER A 6 37.17 31.74 25.36
C SER A 6 36.64 31.13 24.03
N SER A 7 36.15 29.89 24.02
CA SER A 7 35.74 29.21 22.77
C SER A 7 34.42 29.73 22.17
N SER A 8 33.47 30.13 23.02
CA SER A 8 32.13 30.54 22.56
C SER A 8 32.12 31.95 21.95
N SER A 9 32.99 32.84 22.43
CA SER A 9 33.10 34.23 21.93
C SER A 9 33.73 34.32 20.54
N ALA A 10 34.73 33.48 20.26
CA ALA A 10 35.42 33.44 18.97
C ALA A 10 34.53 32.91 17.82
N ALA A 11 33.58 32.01 18.11
CA ALA A 11 32.62 31.50 17.13
C ALA A 11 31.55 32.54 16.77
N LEU A 12 31.11 33.33 17.76
CA LEU A 12 30.10 34.38 17.59
C LEU A 12 30.65 35.58 16.79
N HIS A 13 31.94 35.89 16.92
CA HIS A 13 32.58 36.95 16.15
C HIS A 13 32.76 36.60 14.65
N ARG A 14 32.91 35.31 14.31
CA ARG A 14 33.00 34.86 12.90
C ARG A 14 31.65 34.86 12.18
N LEU A 15 30.56 34.56 12.90
CA LEU A 15 29.20 34.63 12.35
C LEU A 15 28.73 36.07 12.10
N LYS A 16 29.17 37.02 12.94
CA LYS A 16 28.86 38.44 12.76
C LYS A 16 29.60 39.06 11.56
N ALA A 17 30.85 38.65 11.31
CA ALA A 17 31.62 39.09 10.15
C ALA A 17 31.09 38.56 8.80
N ALA A 18 30.37 37.44 8.79
CA ALA A 18 29.73 36.90 7.58
C ALA A 18 28.39 37.57 7.24
N ALA A 19 27.73 38.19 8.22
CA ALA A 19 26.42 38.84 8.05
C ALA A 19 26.51 40.29 7.54
N ASP A 20 27.65 40.96 7.73
CA ASP A 20 27.84 42.36 7.32
C ASP A 20 28.20 42.56 5.83
N THR A 21 28.33 41.48 5.04
CA THR A 21 28.78 41.57 3.63
C THR A 21 27.65 41.50 2.59
N SER A 22 26.39 41.50 3.00
CA SER A 22 25.27 41.49 2.04
C SER A 22 24.15 42.43 2.48
N SER A 23 24.34 43.74 2.28
CA SER A 23 23.25 44.73 2.38
C SER A 23 23.53 45.98 1.53
N GLY A 24 23.12 45.91 0.25
CA GLY A 24 22.51 47.01 -0.52
C GLY A 24 23.41 47.90 -1.39
N PRO A 25 22.84 48.81 -2.22
CA PRO A 25 21.50 48.81 -2.87
C PRO A 25 21.58 49.26 -4.35
N GLY A 26 20.44 49.40 -5.05
CA GLY A 26 20.36 50.38 -6.15
C GLY A 26 19.64 49.99 -7.43
N ASN A 27 18.32 50.10 -7.38
CA ASN A 27 17.41 50.25 -8.51
C ASN A 27 17.70 51.54 -9.30
N THR A 28 17.70 51.50 -10.64
CA THR A 28 17.17 52.54 -11.56
C THR A 28 17.09 51.96 -12.99
N GLY A 29 15.90 51.93 -13.61
CA GLY A 29 15.76 51.91 -15.08
C GLY A 29 15.59 53.35 -15.61
N PRO A 30 15.01 53.59 -16.81
CA PRO A 30 15.05 52.87 -18.09
C PRO A 30 15.57 53.80 -19.24
N GLU A 31 15.86 53.25 -20.44
CA GLU A 31 15.73 53.88 -21.80
C GLU A 31 16.40 52.95 -22.84
N ALA A 32 15.66 52.32 -23.75
CA ALA A 32 15.26 52.78 -25.10
C ALA A 32 16.38 52.68 -26.16
N GLY A 33 16.18 51.78 -27.14
CA GLY A 33 17.05 51.62 -28.32
C GLY A 33 16.76 50.42 -29.23
N SER A 34 15.61 50.45 -29.92
CA SER A 34 15.36 50.03 -31.33
C SER A 34 16.03 48.78 -31.97
N SER A 35 15.16 47.78 -32.25
CA SER A 35 14.83 47.15 -33.56
C SER A 35 15.79 46.27 -34.41
N PRO A 36 15.23 45.38 -35.29
CA PRO A 36 15.87 44.17 -35.84
C PRO A 36 16.10 44.15 -37.38
N GLY A 37 16.78 43.11 -37.91
CA GLY A 37 16.62 42.65 -39.30
C GLY A 37 17.83 42.01 -40.02
N ASP A 38 17.61 40.75 -40.47
CA ASP A 38 18.07 40.07 -41.70
C ASP A 38 19.40 39.29 -41.87
N VAL A 39 19.25 38.25 -42.70
CA VAL A 39 20.02 37.02 -43.05
C VAL A 39 20.25 37.04 -44.59
N PRO A 40 21.00 36.14 -45.30
CA PRO A 40 22.23 35.35 -45.06
C PRO A 40 23.34 35.51 -46.15
N ARG A 41 24.54 34.97 -45.88
CA ARG A 41 25.44 34.24 -46.82
C ARG A 41 26.46 33.40 -46.00
N PRO A 42 27.02 32.29 -46.53
CA PRO A 42 28.38 32.39 -47.10
C PRO A 42 28.72 31.39 -48.24
N ASP A 43 29.91 31.63 -48.81
CA ASP A 43 30.55 31.04 -50.00
C ASP A 43 31.14 29.62 -49.78
N GLY A 44 31.13 28.72 -50.78
CA GLY A 44 32.28 28.40 -51.67
C GLY A 44 32.77 26.95 -51.46
N PRO A 45 33.49 26.26 -52.40
CA PRO A 45 34.49 26.81 -53.31
C PRO A 45 34.53 26.26 -54.78
N ALA A 46 35.56 26.71 -55.50
CA ALA A 46 35.87 26.87 -56.93
C ALA A 46 36.38 25.66 -57.78
N ALA A 47 36.48 25.98 -59.11
CA ALA A 47 37.40 25.51 -60.19
C ALA A 47 36.71 24.68 -61.30
N GLY A 48 36.66 24.98 -62.62
CA GLY A 48 37.32 25.90 -63.59
C GLY A 48 37.64 25.06 -64.87
N PRO A 49 37.94 25.61 -66.09
CA PRO A 49 37.73 26.95 -66.63
C PRO A 49 37.25 27.01 -68.13
N THR A 50 36.78 28.21 -68.55
CA THR A 50 36.92 28.90 -69.89
C THR A 50 36.37 28.22 -71.17
N ASP A 51 35.67 28.87 -72.12
CA ASP A 51 35.87 30.22 -72.66
C ASP A 51 34.64 30.72 -73.48
N LYS A 52 34.65 32.04 -73.74
CA LYS A 52 33.80 32.96 -74.57
C LYS A 52 33.38 32.43 -75.96
N ALA A 53 32.44 32.99 -76.75
CA ALA A 53 31.41 34.04 -76.73
C ALA A 53 30.72 34.08 -78.13
N ALA A 54 29.38 34.31 -78.19
CA ALA A 54 28.55 34.88 -79.30
C ALA A 54 28.70 34.30 -80.75
N PRO A 55 27.91 34.69 -81.79
CA PRO A 55 26.73 35.57 -81.90
C PRO A 55 25.56 34.97 -82.76
N ALA A 56 24.68 35.85 -83.24
CA ALA A 56 23.45 35.63 -84.01
C ALA A 56 23.61 35.24 -85.50
N GLU A 57 22.45 34.92 -86.10
CA GLU A 57 22.06 34.86 -87.53
C GLU A 57 22.32 33.60 -88.40
N ARG A 58 21.18 33.11 -88.96
CA ARG A 58 20.89 32.53 -90.29
C ARG A 58 21.72 31.38 -90.89
N GLY A 59 20.99 30.33 -91.32
CA GLY A 59 21.27 29.58 -92.55
C GLY A 59 21.77 28.12 -92.38
N PRO A 60 21.56 27.23 -93.37
CA PRO A 60 21.02 25.88 -93.11
C PRO A 60 21.92 24.67 -93.46
N ALA A 61 21.66 23.53 -92.77
CA ALA A 61 21.70 22.09 -93.15
C ALA A 61 22.96 21.50 -93.87
N PRO A 62 23.17 20.14 -93.94
CA PRO A 62 22.39 18.99 -93.45
C PRO A 62 23.21 17.92 -92.67
N GLY A 63 22.54 16.89 -92.15
CA GLY A 63 23.16 15.55 -92.03
C GLY A 63 23.10 14.83 -90.67
N MET A 64 21.92 14.30 -90.33
CA MET A 64 21.62 13.24 -89.32
C MET A 64 22.08 13.47 -87.86
N PRO A 65 21.20 13.26 -86.87
CA PRO A 65 21.14 11.91 -86.30
C PRO A 65 19.77 11.43 -85.79
N ARG A 66 19.64 10.10 -85.84
CA ARG A 66 19.01 9.19 -84.88
C ARG A 66 17.80 9.68 -84.08
N LEU A 67 16.68 9.12 -84.52
CA LEU A 67 15.43 8.84 -83.82
C LEU A 67 15.62 8.42 -82.35
N ARG A 68 14.97 9.15 -81.43
CA ARG A 68 14.12 8.53 -80.42
C ARG A 68 13.10 9.52 -79.83
N HIS A 69 11.84 9.11 -79.97
CA HIS A 69 10.66 9.38 -79.18
C HIS A 69 10.22 10.81 -78.85
N ALA A 70 9.06 11.10 -79.44
CA ALA A 70 7.83 11.46 -78.73
C ALA A 70 7.82 12.83 -78.04
N ASN A 71 7.32 13.80 -78.79
CA ASN A 71 6.39 14.79 -78.26
C ASN A 71 5.30 14.99 -79.30
N LEU A 72 4.06 15.18 -78.85
CA LEU A 72 3.25 16.33 -79.23
C LEU A 72 1.98 16.42 -78.39
N ARG A 73 1.79 17.64 -77.88
CA ARG A 73 0.56 18.17 -77.31
C ARG A 73 -0.45 18.47 -78.43
N GLU A 74 -1.71 18.50 -78.00
CA GLU A 74 -2.82 19.34 -78.47
C GLU A 74 -3.44 19.13 -79.88
N PRO A 75 -4.76 19.40 -80.00
CA PRO A 75 -5.61 18.82 -81.02
C PRO A 75 -5.86 19.80 -82.18
N VAL A 76 -5.50 19.41 -83.39
CA VAL A 76 -5.87 20.14 -84.62
C VAL A 76 -6.86 19.31 -85.45
N ARG A 77 -7.84 20.03 -86.00
CA ARG A 77 -9.09 19.57 -86.62
C ARG A 77 -8.88 18.56 -87.75
N ARG A 78 -9.30 17.31 -87.51
CA ARG A 78 -9.26 16.14 -88.41
C ARG A 78 -10.14 16.25 -89.69
N ARG A 79 -10.73 17.42 -89.98
CA ARG A 79 -11.62 17.62 -91.15
C ARG A 79 -10.93 18.28 -92.34
N GLU A 80 -9.87 19.07 -92.13
CA GLU A 80 -9.21 19.79 -93.24
C GLU A 80 -8.23 18.88 -94.01
N SER A 81 -7.55 17.92 -93.36
CA SER A 81 -6.61 17.00 -94.06
C SER A 81 -7.28 15.95 -94.95
N LEU A 82 -8.60 15.81 -94.88
CA LEU A 82 -9.38 14.86 -95.68
C LEU A 82 -9.91 15.52 -96.95
N ASN A 83 -10.23 16.82 -96.89
CA ASN A 83 -10.61 17.61 -98.05
C ASN A 83 -9.42 17.84 -98.99
N ASP A 84 -8.24 18.19 -98.47
CA ASP A 84 -7.03 18.35 -99.30
C ASP A 84 -6.59 17.05 -99.98
N TRP A 85 -6.93 15.89 -99.40
CA TRP A 85 -6.68 14.58 -100.01
C TRP A 85 -7.71 14.22 -101.08
N LEU A 86 -8.98 14.62 -100.89
CA LEU A 86 -10.04 14.40 -101.87
C LEU A 86 -9.88 15.29 -103.10
N ASP A 87 -9.46 16.54 -102.93
CA ASP A 87 -9.21 17.48 -104.04
C ASP A 87 -7.91 17.14 -104.82
N GLY A 88 -7.08 16.24 -104.28
CA GLY A 88 -5.86 15.74 -104.94
C GLY A 88 -6.08 14.54 -105.87
N LEU A 89 -7.28 13.96 -105.90
CA LEU A 89 -7.62 12.87 -106.82
C LEU A 89 -8.18 13.46 -108.12
N GLY A 90 -7.26 13.84 -109.02
CA GLY A 90 -7.60 14.33 -110.37
C GLY A 90 -8.53 13.37 -111.14
N GLU A 91 -9.44 13.95 -111.93
CA GLU A 91 -10.51 13.25 -112.65
C GLU A 91 -9.98 12.11 -113.54
N PRO A 92 -10.52 10.87 -113.45
CA PRO A 92 -10.16 9.78 -114.33
C PRO A 92 -10.68 10.02 -115.75
N ASP A 93 -9.84 9.78 -116.75
CA ASP A 93 -10.19 9.85 -118.18
C ASP A 93 -11.13 8.70 -118.57
N TRP A 94 -12.45 8.95 -118.47
CA TRP A 94 -13.52 7.96 -118.64
C TRP A 94 -13.72 7.48 -120.08
N GLU A 95 -13.12 8.14 -121.08
CA GLU A 95 -13.15 7.66 -122.47
C GLU A 95 -12.28 6.40 -122.66
N LYS A 96 -11.16 6.28 -121.95
CA LYS A 96 -10.27 5.11 -122.03
C LYS A 96 -10.76 3.87 -121.30
N VAL A 97 -11.64 4.03 -120.31
CA VAL A 97 -12.23 2.93 -119.53
C VAL A 97 -13.50 2.39 -120.21
N SER A 98 -14.21 3.25 -120.97
CA SER A 98 -15.37 2.85 -121.78
C SER A 98 -15.01 1.86 -122.89
N ASP A 99 -13.90 2.10 -123.61
CA ASP A 99 -13.51 1.27 -124.75
C ASP A 99 -12.92 -0.11 -124.36
N SER A 100 -12.37 -0.25 -123.14
CA SER A 100 -11.80 -1.53 -122.69
C SER A 100 -12.82 -2.51 -122.08
N ILE A 101 -14.09 -2.10 -121.94
CA ILE A 101 -15.13 -2.90 -121.28
C ILE A 101 -16.07 -3.59 -122.29
N TYR A 102 -16.15 -3.11 -123.54
CA TYR A 102 -17.09 -3.67 -124.53
C TYR A 102 -16.63 -4.96 -125.24
N HIS A 103 -15.39 -5.41 -125.01
CA HIS A 103 -14.90 -6.68 -125.57
C HIS A 103 -14.22 -7.55 -124.52
N SER A 104 -15.03 -8.27 -123.74
CA SER A 104 -14.57 -9.41 -122.93
C SER A 104 -15.56 -10.57 -123.08
N PRO A 105 -15.16 -11.70 -123.69
CA PRO A 105 -16.04 -12.85 -123.88
C PRO A 105 -16.37 -13.51 -122.54
N THR A 106 -17.48 -14.24 -122.53
CA THR A 106 -18.23 -14.84 -121.41
C THR A 106 -17.47 -15.71 -120.39
N ASN A 107 -16.15 -15.84 -120.49
CA ASN A 107 -15.31 -16.64 -119.57
C ASN A 107 -14.62 -15.83 -118.45
N ALA A 108 -14.49 -14.49 -118.56
CA ALA A 108 -13.80 -13.68 -117.56
C ALA A 108 -14.61 -13.50 -116.26
N LYS A 109 -15.94 -13.50 -116.36
CA LYS A 109 -16.86 -13.33 -115.21
C LYS A 109 -16.82 -14.54 -114.27
N ALA A 110 -16.66 -15.75 -114.83
CA ALA A 110 -16.52 -16.99 -114.05
C ALA A 110 -15.17 -17.06 -113.31
N ALA A 111 -14.07 -16.63 -113.94
CA ALA A 111 -12.74 -16.60 -113.32
C ALA A 111 -12.65 -15.57 -112.16
N TYR A 112 -13.31 -14.42 -112.30
CA TYR A 112 -13.38 -13.39 -111.27
C TYR A 112 -14.18 -13.85 -110.04
N GLU A 113 -15.35 -14.46 -110.23
CA GLU A 113 -16.15 -15.01 -109.14
C GLU A 113 -15.41 -16.15 -108.42
N GLN A 114 -14.71 -17.04 -109.15
CA GLN A 114 -13.88 -18.09 -108.55
C GLN A 114 -12.68 -17.56 -107.76
N ALA A 115 -12.06 -16.45 -108.19
CA ALA A 115 -10.97 -15.81 -107.45
C ALA A 115 -11.47 -15.13 -106.17
N LYS A 116 -12.66 -14.53 -106.21
CA LYS A 116 -13.30 -13.87 -105.07
C LYS A 116 -13.67 -14.85 -103.97
N VAL A 117 -14.18 -16.04 -104.33
CA VAL A 117 -14.49 -17.12 -103.39
C VAL A 117 -13.23 -17.66 -102.72
N ARG A 118 -12.16 -17.97 -103.47
CA ARG A 118 -10.89 -18.46 -102.89
C ARG A 118 -10.25 -17.48 -101.90
N LEU A 119 -10.30 -16.19 -102.22
CA LEU A 119 -9.75 -15.16 -101.33
C LEU A 119 -10.60 -14.97 -100.06
N ALA A 120 -11.91 -15.21 -100.14
CA ALA A 120 -12.80 -15.21 -98.98
C ALA A 120 -12.51 -16.42 -98.07
N GLU A 121 -12.37 -17.62 -98.64
CA GLU A 121 -12.04 -18.84 -97.90
C GLU A 121 -10.67 -18.77 -97.20
N GLU A 122 -9.64 -18.19 -97.84
CA GLU A 122 -8.33 -17.99 -97.20
C GLU A 122 -8.37 -16.98 -96.05
N ARG A 123 -9.20 -15.93 -96.17
CA ARG A 123 -9.41 -14.94 -95.10
C ARG A 123 -10.13 -15.57 -93.91
N GLU A 124 -11.11 -16.42 -94.16
CA GLU A 124 -11.82 -17.17 -93.11
C GLU A 124 -10.88 -18.15 -92.40
N ARG A 125 -10.09 -18.94 -93.13
CA ARG A 125 -9.09 -19.83 -92.52
C ARG A 125 -8.06 -19.09 -91.66
N ARG A 126 -7.53 -17.96 -92.15
CA ARG A 126 -6.59 -17.14 -91.37
C ARG A 126 -7.27 -16.47 -90.17
N ALA A 127 -8.54 -16.12 -90.27
CA ALA A 127 -9.31 -15.58 -89.14
C ALA A 127 -9.57 -16.68 -88.09
N GLU A 128 -9.88 -17.90 -88.51
CA GLU A 128 -10.04 -19.06 -87.62
C GLU A 128 -8.73 -19.45 -86.94
N GLU A 129 -7.60 -19.50 -87.65
CA GLU A 129 -6.29 -19.76 -87.06
C GLU A 129 -5.89 -18.70 -86.04
N ARG A 130 -6.15 -17.42 -86.32
CA ARG A 130 -5.92 -16.32 -85.36
C ARG A 130 -6.80 -16.46 -84.12
N ARG A 131 -8.08 -16.80 -84.28
CA ARG A 131 -9.00 -17.04 -83.16
C ARG A 131 -8.53 -18.23 -82.31
N ARG A 132 -8.11 -19.34 -82.93
CA ARG A 132 -7.56 -20.51 -82.22
C ARG A 132 -6.25 -20.17 -81.49
N ALA A 133 -5.35 -19.41 -82.11
CA ALA A 133 -4.11 -18.97 -81.48
C ALA A 133 -4.36 -17.99 -80.32
N GLU A 134 -5.36 -17.12 -80.43
CA GLU A 134 -5.75 -16.21 -79.36
C GLU A 134 -6.35 -16.95 -78.16
N ILE A 135 -7.24 -17.92 -78.43
CA ILE A 135 -7.80 -18.80 -77.39
C ILE A 135 -6.68 -19.58 -76.69
N ALA A 136 -5.77 -20.21 -77.44
CA ALA A 136 -4.65 -20.95 -76.87
C ALA A 136 -3.71 -20.06 -76.02
N ARG A 137 -3.47 -18.82 -76.43
CA ARG A 137 -2.69 -17.86 -75.63
C ARG A 137 -3.40 -17.45 -74.34
N ARG A 138 -4.71 -17.22 -74.39
CA ARG A 138 -5.51 -16.90 -73.20
C ARG A 138 -5.55 -18.08 -72.23
N GLU A 139 -5.70 -19.30 -72.72
CA GLU A 139 -5.65 -20.50 -71.88
C GLU A 139 -4.26 -20.72 -71.26
N ALA A 140 -3.19 -20.51 -72.01
CA ALA A 140 -1.83 -20.60 -71.48
C ALA A 140 -1.54 -19.53 -70.43
N ALA A 141 -2.00 -18.29 -70.64
CA ALA A 141 -1.89 -17.21 -69.66
C ALA A 141 -2.68 -17.53 -68.38
N ALA A 142 -3.92 -18.01 -68.51
CA ALA A 142 -4.75 -18.39 -67.38
C ALA A 142 -4.14 -19.55 -66.57
N ARG A 143 -3.52 -20.55 -67.23
CA ARG A 143 -2.81 -21.65 -66.54
C ARG A 143 -1.56 -21.16 -65.82
N ALA A 144 -0.81 -20.24 -66.42
CA ALA A 144 0.38 -19.66 -65.79
C ALA A 144 0.02 -18.80 -64.57
N GLU A 145 -1.09 -18.07 -64.63
CA GLU A 145 -1.60 -17.28 -63.51
C GLU A 145 -2.12 -18.18 -62.37
N ALA A 146 -2.87 -19.23 -62.69
CA ALA A 146 -3.31 -20.22 -61.70
C ALA A 146 -2.14 -20.91 -60.99
N ALA A 147 -1.09 -21.29 -61.73
CA ALA A 147 0.10 -21.92 -61.15
C ALA A 147 0.89 -20.98 -60.22
N ARG A 148 0.90 -19.66 -60.51
CA ARG A 148 1.53 -18.67 -59.62
C ARG A 148 0.76 -18.51 -58.31
N ILE A 149 -0.57 -18.43 -58.40
CA ILE A 149 -1.44 -18.31 -57.22
C ILE A 149 -1.30 -19.55 -56.32
N GLU A 150 -1.22 -20.74 -56.92
CA GLU A 150 -1.03 -21.98 -56.17
C GLU A 150 0.35 -22.05 -55.50
N ALA A 151 1.41 -21.62 -56.18
CA ALA A 151 2.75 -21.55 -55.60
C ALA A 151 2.85 -20.52 -54.45
N GLU A 152 2.20 -19.36 -54.58
CA GLU A 152 2.14 -18.36 -53.52
C GLU A 152 1.39 -18.88 -52.30
N ARG A 153 0.27 -19.59 -52.49
CA ARG A 153 -0.48 -20.23 -51.40
C ARG A 153 0.36 -21.25 -50.64
N LEU A 154 1.06 -22.13 -51.35
CA LEU A 154 1.91 -23.14 -50.72
C LEU A 154 3.06 -22.49 -49.93
N ALA A 155 3.69 -21.46 -50.49
CA ALA A 155 4.74 -20.72 -49.80
C ALA A 155 4.22 -19.99 -48.55
N GLU A 156 3.00 -19.47 -48.58
CA GLU A 156 2.35 -18.84 -47.43
C GLU A 156 2.00 -19.87 -46.34
N GLU A 157 1.48 -21.03 -46.71
CA GLU A 157 1.19 -22.14 -45.79
C GLU A 157 2.48 -22.63 -45.10
N GLU A 158 3.57 -22.83 -45.85
CA GLU A 158 4.87 -23.23 -45.27
C GLU A 158 5.43 -22.17 -44.29
N ARG A 159 5.28 -20.88 -44.61
CA ARG A 159 5.70 -19.80 -43.71
C ARG A 159 4.90 -19.81 -42.42
N LEU A 160 3.58 -19.95 -42.51
CA LEU A 160 2.69 -20.02 -41.35
C LEU A 160 3.00 -21.26 -40.50
N GLU A 161 3.30 -22.40 -41.10
CA GLU A 161 3.73 -23.59 -40.37
C GLU A 161 5.07 -23.40 -39.66
N ALA A 162 6.04 -22.78 -40.33
CA ALA A 162 7.35 -22.49 -39.74
C ALA A 162 7.21 -21.54 -38.53
N GLU A 163 6.37 -20.52 -38.65
CA GLU A 163 6.08 -19.57 -37.56
C GLU A 163 5.38 -20.26 -36.38
N ARG A 164 4.39 -21.12 -36.64
CA ARG A 164 3.74 -21.93 -35.59
C ARG A 164 4.72 -22.85 -34.87
N ARG A 165 5.64 -23.50 -35.61
CA ARG A 165 6.68 -24.36 -35.01
C ARG A 165 7.68 -23.54 -34.18
N ALA A 166 8.04 -22.34 -34.63
CA ALA A 166 8.91 -21.45 -33.88
C ALA A 166 8.23 -20.95 -32.59
N ALA A 167 6.95 -20.56 -32.67
CA ALA A 167 6.15 -20.14 -31.53
C ALA A 167 6.00 -21.27 -30.49
N ALA A 168 5.70 -22.49 -30.93
CA ALA A 168 5.59 -23.65 -30.05
C ALA A 168 6.91 -24.00 -29.34
N ARG A 169 8.05 -23.86 -30.02
CA ARG A 169 9.39 -24.03 -29.40
C ARG A 169 9.67 -22.97 -28.35
N ALA A 170 9.39 -21.69 -28.66
CA ALA A 170 9.57 -20.60 -27.72
C ALA A 170 8.67 -20.74 -26.48
N GLU A 171 7.44 -21.22 -26.65
CA GLU A 171 6.53 -21.51 -25.53
C GLU A 171 7.03 -22.66 -24.67
N ALA A 172 7.50 -23.76 -25.29
CA ALA A 172 8.08 -24.89 -24.57
C ALA A 172 9.33 -24.49 -23.76
N GLU A 173 10.20 -23.64 -24.32
CA GLU A 173 11.38 -23.11 -23.63
C GLU A 173 10.98 -22.21 -22.45
N ARG A 174 9.98 -21.34 -22.61
CA ARG A 174 9.45 -20.52 -21.52
C ARG A 174 8.87 -21.37 -20.39
N LEU A 175 8.12 -22.41 -20.71
CA LEU A 175 7.57 -23.34 -19.72
C LEU A 175 8.66 -24.16 -19.03
N ALA A 176 9.73 -24.52 -19.73
CA ALA A 176 10.89 -25.19 -19.13
C ALA A 176 11.67 -24.24 -18.20
N ALA A 177 11.89 -22.99 -18.61
CA ALA A 177 12.53 -21.97 -17.79
C ALA A 177 11.71 -21.65 -16.53
N TYR A 178 10.38 -21.53 -16.68
CA TYR A 178 9.47 -21.32 -15.55
C TYR A 178 9.51 -22.48 -14.55
N ARG A 179 9.51 -23.73 -15.03
CA ARG A 179 9.63 -24.92 -14.15
C ARG A 179 10.95 -24.93 -13.38
N ARG A 180 12.08 -24.62 -14.03
CA ARG A 180 13.38 -24.50 -13.36
C ARG A 180 13.38 -23.41 -12.29
N ALA A 181 12.83 -22.24 -12.61
CA ALA A 181 12.72 -21.15 -11.65
C ALA A 181 11.84 -21.53 -10.44
N GLN A 182 10.76 -22.29 -10.64
CA GLN A 182 9.94 -22.79 -9.54
C GLN A 182 10.67 -23.83 -8.68
N GLU A 183 11.42 -24.73 -9.29
CA GLU A 183 12.24 -25.72 -8.56
C GLU A 183 13.33 -25.04 -7.72
N GLU A 184 14.03 -24.06 -8.30
CA GLU A 184 15.03 -23.26 -7.59
C GLU A 184 14.40 -22.47 -6.43
N ALA A 185 13.26 -21.82 -6.66
CA ALA A 185 12.55 -21.10 -5.61
C ALA A 185 12.07 -22.03 -4.48
N ARG A 186 11.65 -23.25 -4.80
CA ARG A 186 11.26 -24.25 -3.81
C ARG A 186 12.46 -24.70 -2.97
N LEU A 187 13.60 -25.00 -3.61
CA LEU A 187 14.82 -25.39 -2.92
C LEU A 187 15.39 -24.25 -2.05
N GLU A 188 15.26 -23.00 -2.49
CA GLU A 188 15.59 -21.84 -1.67
C GLU A 188 14.66 -21.68 -0.47
N ALA A 189 13.35 -21.90 -0.65
CA ALA A 189 12.39 -21.85 0.43
C ALA A 189 12.65 -22.96 1.47
N GLU A 190 12.95 -24.18 1.03
CA GLU A 190 13.32 -25.29 1.91
C GLU A 190 14.59 -24.98 2.71
N ARG A 191 15.65 -24.44 2.07
CA ARG A 191 16.87 -24.01 2.78
C ARG A 191 16.61 -22.90 3.80
N ARG A 192 15.79 -21.91 3.46
CA ARG A 192 15.42 -20.84 4.40
C ARG A 192 14.63 -21.38 5.60
N ALA A 193 13.70 -22.29 5.36
CA ALA A 193 12.94 -22.93 6.42
C ALA A 193 13.83 -23.77 7.34
N GLU A 194 14.81 -24.49 6.80
CA GLU A 194 15.80 -25.22 7.61
C GLU A 194 16.68 -24.28 8.45
N GLU A 195 17.14 -23.15 7.89
CA GLU A 195 17.91 -22.15 8.63
C GLU A 195 17.09 -21.49 9.73
N GLU A 196 15.82 -21.16 9.46
CA GLU A 196 14.88 -20.61 10.45
C GLU A 196 14.62 -21.62 11.58
N ALA A 197 14.37 -22.89 11.25
CA ALA A 197 14.18 -23.95 12.23
C ALA A 197 15.43 -24.17 13.11
N ARG A 198 16.64 -24.06 12.53
CA ARG A 198 17.89 -24.12 13.31
C ARG A 198 18.01 -22.95 14.27
N ARG A 199 17.72 -21.72 13.82
CA ARG A 199 17.75 -20.52 14.68
C ARG A 199 16.68 -20.56 15.77
N GLU A 200 15.53 -21.14 15.50
CA GLU A 200 14.49 -21.36 16.50
C GLU A 200 14.92 -22.39 17.53
N ALA A 201 15.51 -23.51 17.10
CA ALA A 201 16.04 -24.52 18.01
C ALA A 201 17.16 -23.95 18.91
N GLU A 202 18.07 -23.14 18.35
CA GLU A 202 19.11 -22.46 19.12
C GLU A 202 18.52 -21.50 20.16
N ARG A 203 17.53 -20.68 19.78
CA ARG A 203 16.84 -19.77 20.71
C ARG A 203 16.13 -20.52 21.83
N LEU A 204 15.48 -21.64 21.53
CA LEU A 204 14.83 -22.47 22.56
C LEU A 204 15.86 -23.06 23.53
N LEU A 205 17.01 -23.51 23.04
CA LEU A 205 18.11 -23.99 23.89
C LEU A 205 18.70 -22.87 24.76
N GLU A 206 18.84 -21.65 24.23
CA GLU A 206 19.29 -20.50 25.01
C GLU A 206 18.30 -20.13 26.12
N LEU A 207 17.00 -20.16 25.82
CA LEU A 207 15.95 -19.92 26.82
C LEU A 207 15.97 -20.99 27.92
N GLN A 208 16.10 -22.26 27.55
CA GLN A 208 16.23 -23.35 28.53
C GLN A 208 17.44 -23.15 29.45
N ARG A 209 18.60 -22.79 28.90
CA ARG A 209 19.79 -22.49 29.72
C ARG A 209 19.57 -21.29 30.64
N ALA A 210 18.93 -20.23 30.15
CA ALA A 210 18.63 -19.05 30.95
C ALA A 210 17.64 -19.36 32.09
N GLU A 211 16.63 -20.21 31.85
CA GLU A 211 15.71 -20.68 32.88
C GLU A 211 16.43 -21.55 33.92
N GLU A 212 17.29 -22.47 33.50
CA GLU A 212 18.11 -23.29 34.41
C GLU A 212 19.05 -22.43 35.27
N GLU A 213 19.69 -21.41 34.68
CA GLU A 213 20.52 -20.45 35.40
C GLU A 213 19.72 -19.60 36.40
N ALA A 214 18.51 -19.16 36.02
CA ALA A 214 17.64 -18.39 36.90
C ALA A 214 17.18 -19.23 38.10
N LEU A 215 16.74 -20.47 37.86
CA LEU A 215 16.37 -21.42 38.91
C LEU A 215 17.54 -21.69 39.85
N ARG A 216 18.75 -21.86 39.30
CA ARG A 216 19.96 -22.04 40.12
C ARG A 216 20.23 -20.82 41.00
N GLN A 217 20.11 -19.61 40.47
CA GLN A 217 20.28 -18.38 41.25
C GLN A 217 19.21 -18.23 42.34
N GLU A 218 17.97 -18.64 42.07
CA GLU A 218 16.90 -18.64 43.07
C GLU A 218 17.17 -19.64 44.18
N MET A 219 17.60 -20.86 43.85
CA MET A 219 18.02 -21.86 44.82
C MET A 219 19.18 -21.35 45.69
N GLU A 220 20.22 -20.78 45.06
CA GLU A 220 21.36 -20.19 45.79
C GLU A 220 20.93 -19.04 46.71
N ARG A 221 19.95 -18.23 46.30
CA ARG A 221 19.37 -17.17 47.15
C ARG A 221 18.58 -17.76 48.31
N GLN A 222 17.76 -18.78 48.09
CA GLN A 222 16.99 -19.45 49.14
C GLN A 222 17.92 -20.08 50.17
N GLU A 223 18.91 -20.86 49.72
CA GLU A 223 19.93 -21.44 50.59
C GLU A 223 20.69 -20.39 51.39
N TYR A 224 20.98 -19.23 50.79
CA TYR A 224 21.62 -18.12 51.48
C TYR A 224 20.72 -17.50 52.54
N GLN A 225 19.42 -17.34 52.26
CA GLN A 225 18.45 -16.83 53.26
C GLN A 225 18.29 -17.82 54.41
N GLU A 226 18.12 -19.12 54.14
CA GLU A 226 18.01 -20.16 55.16
C GLU A 226 19.28 -20.26 56.01
N TRP A 227 20.46 -20.07 55.41
CA TRP A 227 21.71 -19.97 56.15
C TRP A 227 21.72 -18.73 57.04
N LEU A 228 21.33 -17.57 56.50
CA LEU A 228 21.30 -16.30 57.23
C LEU A 228 20.34 -16.34 58.43
N GLU A 229 19.17 -16.96 58.27
CA GLU A 229 18.19 -17.15 59.35
C GLU A 229 18.76 -18.02 60.47
N ARG A 230 19.32 -19.19 60.14
CA ARG A 230 19.96 -20.09 61.11
C ARG A 230 21.10 -19.40 61.86
N GLN A 231 21.91 -18.59 61.16
CA GLN A 231 22.97 -17.82 61.80
C GLN A 231 22.45 -16.73 62.72
N ARG A 232 21.44 -15.96 62.27
CA ARG A 232 20.79 -14.94 63.10
C ARG A 232 20.19 -15.54 64.38
N GLU A 233 19.62 -16.74 64.32
CA GLU A 233 19.13 -17.45 65.51
C GLU A 233 20.26 -17.82 66.47
N ARG A 234 21.34 -18.42 65.95
CA ARG A 234 22.53 -18.80 66.73
C ARG A 234 23.19 -17.60 67.40
N GLU A 235 23.35 -16.50 66.68
CA GLU A 235 23.87 -15.24 67.21
C GLU A 235 22.91 -14.60 68.24
N THR A 236 21.59 -14.67 68.00
CA THR A 236 20.60 -14.15 68.96
C THR A 236 20.71 -14.88 70.29
N TRP A 237 20.86 -16.21 70.25
CA TRP A 237 21.07 -17.02 71.44
C TRP A 237 22.35 -16.61 72.19
N ALA A 238 23.47 -16.44 71.48
CA ALA A 238 24.74 -16.03 72.09
C ALA A 238 24.64 -14.64 72.73
N LEU A 239 24.01 -13.67 72.05
CA LEU A 239 23.80 -12.32 72.57
C LEU A 239 22.84 -12.28 73.76
N GLN A 240 21.76 -13.07 73.75
CA GLN A 240 20.86 -13.18 74.90
C GLN A 240 21.55 -13.80 76.10
N THR A 241 22.40 -14.79 75.88
CA THR A 241 23.22 -15.42 76.93
C THR A 241 24.20 -14.42 77.52
N ALA A 242 24.91 -13.66 76.70
CA ALA A 242 25.79 -12.58 77.15
C ALA A 242 25.04 -11.46 77.90
N ALA A 243 23.82 -11.12 77.45
CA ALA A 243 22.97 -10.13 78.10
C ALA A 243 22.49 -10.56 79.50
N ARG A 244 22.14 -11.84 79.66
CA ARG A 244 21.80 -12.44 80.96
C ARG A 244 22.97 -12.39 81.94
N GLU A 245 24.16 -12.71 81.47
CA GLU A 245 25.38 -12.67 82.29
C GLU A 245 25.76 -11.25 82.73
N ALA A 246 25.53 -10.25 81.87
CA ALA A 246 25.90 -8.86 82.14
C ALA A 246 24.93 -8.15 83.09
N ASP A 247 23.65 -8.07 82.71
CA ASP A 247 22.67 -7.18 83.37
C ASP A 247 21.42 -7.93 83.87
N GLY A 248 21.32 -9.25 83.63
CA GLY A 248 20.14 -10.07 83.98
C GLY A 248 18.88 -9.78 83.14
N ILE A 249 19.02 -9.03 82.04
CA ILE A 249 17.92 -8.62 81.15
C ILE A 249 18.16 -9.20 79.75
N ASP A 250 17.22 -10.01 79.25
CA ASP A 250 17.29 -10.72 77.96
C ASP A 250 17.17 -9.82 76.70
N TRP A 251 17.23 -8.50 76.86
CA TRP A 251 17.00 -7.58 75.76
C TRP A 251 18.23 -7.44 74.84
N VAL A 252 18.04 -7.67 73.54
CA VAL A 252 19.06 -7.58 72.49
C VAL A 252 18.46 -6.86 71.28
N PRO A 253 19.24 -6.04 70.54
CA PRO A 253 18.78 -5.43 69.29
C PRO A 253 18.27 -6.45 68.25
N PRO A 254 17.26 -6.10 67.43
CA PRO A 254 16.71 -6.98 66.40
C PRO A 254 17.76 -7.48 65.41
N ALA A 255 17.61 -8.72 64.94
CA ALA A 255 18.59 -9.38 64.06
C ALA A 255 18.80 -8.67 62.71
N GLU A 256 17.82 -7.88 62.25
CA GLU A 256 17.90 -7.11 61.01
C GLU A 256 18.73 -5.81 61.15
N ARG A 257 18.88 -5.30 62.37
CA ARG A 257 19.51 -3.99 62.65
C ARG A 257 20.94 -4.10 63.15
N ARG A 258 21.47 -5.33 63.23
CA ARG A 258 22.83 -5.61 63.69
C ARG A 258 23.63 -6.29 62.57
N PRO A 259 24.93 -6.00 62.46
CA PRO A 259 25.81 -6.76 61.58
C PRO A 259 25.96 -8.19 62.10
N LEU A 260 26.33 -9.13 61.22
CA LEU A 260 26.63 -10.51 61.62
C LEU A 260 27.92 -10.54 62.45
N LEU A 261 27.97 -11.43 63.45
CA LEU A 261 29.15 -11.74 64.26
C LEU A 261 30.09 -12.73 63.57
N GLU A 262 29.51 -13.55 62.67
CA GLU A 262 30.19 -14.59 61.89
C GLU A 262 29.98 -14.34 60.38
N GLU A 263 31.07 -14.17 59.62
CA GLU A 263 30.99 -14.06 58.16
C GLU A 263 30.93 -15.44 57.50
N ARG A 264 30.34 -15.51 56.29
CA ARG A 264 30.16 -16.79 55.57
C ARG A 264 31.53 -17.42 55.26
N GLY A 265 31.84 -18.51 55.95
CA GLY A 265 33.11 -19.26 55.84
C GLY A 265 34.04 -19.14 57.05
N GLU A 266 33.67 -18.37 58.07
CA GLU A 266 34.37 -18.29 59.37
C GLU A 266 33.71 -19.26 60.36
N ASP A 267 34.17 -20.51 60.46
CA ASP A 267 33.54 -21.51 61.34
C ASP A 267 33.92 -21.29 62.82
N LEU A 268 33.23 -20.38 63.51
CA LEU A 268 33.44 -20.11 64.94
C LEU A 268 32.81 -21.18 65.83
N THR A 269 33.51 -21.57 66.89
CA THR A 269 32.91 -22.41 67.94
C THR A 269 31.91 -21.60 68.79
N ASP A 270 30.93 -22.26 69.41
CA ASP A 270 29.90 -21.57 70.21
C ASP A 270 30.51 -20.75 71.37
N ALA A 271 31.67 -21.14 71.89
CA ALA A 271 32.40 -20.40 72.92
C ALA A 271 33.03 -19.11 72.37
N GLU A 272 33.65 -19.16 71.19
CA GLU A 272 34.25 -18.00 70.53
C GLU A 272 33.17 -17.01 70.07
N LEU A 273 32.04 -17.52 69.59
CA LEU A 273 30.87 -16.71 69.23
C LEU A 273 30.32 -15.96 70.44
N LEU A 274 30.25 -16.61 71.60
CA LEU A 274 29.81 -15.99 72.87
C LEU A 274 30.77 -14.90 73.33
N ASP A 275 32.08 -15.11 73.24
CA ASP A 275 33.07 -14.10 73.61
C ASP A 275 33.01 -12.86 72.69
N ARG A 276 32.79 -13.07 71.39
CA ARG A 276 32.59 -11.98 70.43
C ARG A 276 31.26 -11.24 70.65
N ALA A 277 30.21 -11.96 71.05
CA ALA A 277 28.94 -11.38 71.47
C ALA A 277 29.12 -10.49 72.71
N ARG A 278 29.88 -10.92 73.73
CA ARG A 278 30.18 -10.12 74.93
C ARG A 278 30.90 -8.81 74.58
N ALA A 279 31.86 -8.85 73.67
CA ALA A 279 32.63 -7.67 73.27
C ALA A 279 31.81 -6.64 72.48
N SER A 280 30.90 -7.10 71.62
CA SER A 280 30.13 -6.25 70.68
C SER A 280 28.81 -5.71 71.27
N LEU A 281 28.21 -6.43 72.22
CA LEU A 281 26.89 -6.12 72.79
C LEU A 281 26.75 -4.68 73.32
N PRO A 282 27.70 -4.10 74.09
CA PRO A 282 27.54 -2.75 74.64
C PRO A 282 27.51 -1.66 73.56
N GLU A 283 28.39 -1.78 72.55
CA GLU A 283 28.45 -0.85 71.42
C GLU A 283 27.15 -0.93 70.61
N TRP A 284 26.65 -2.14 70.35
CA TRP A 284 25.44 -2.33 69.55
C TRP A 284 24.18 -1.81 70.26
N ARG A 285 24.04 -2.05 71.57
CA ARG A 285 22.95 -1.45 72.37
C ARG A 285 23.04 0.07 72.42
N HIS A 286 24.24 0.65 72.34
CA HIS A 286 24.42 2.10 72.26
C HIS A 286 23.98 2.63 70.89
N ARG A 287 24.40 1.97 69.81
CA ARG A 287 24.04 2.33 68.42
C ARG A 287 22.55 2.16 68.15
N ASP A 288 21.94 1.09 68.64
CA ASP A 288 20.50 0.86 68.51
C ASP A 288 19.69 1.92 69.25
N ARG A 289 20.08 2.29 70.48
CA ARG A 289 19.46 3.42 71.19
C ARG A 289 19.62 4.76 70.45
N ILE A 290 20.74 4.98 69.76
CA ILE A 290 20.92 6.16 68.90
C ILE A 290 20.01 6.08 67.68
N ALA A 291 19.91 4.91 67.04
CA ALA A 291 19.06 4.68 65.88
C ALA A 291 17.57 4.82 66.23
N GLU A 292 17.11 4.28 67.36
CA GLU A 292 15.75 4.44 67.87
C GLU A 292 15.44 5.90 68.21
N LYS A 293 16.38 6.60 68.87
CA LYS A 293 16.21 8.04 69.12
C LYS A 293 16.17 8.83 67.82
N ALA A 294 17.02 8.52 66.85
CA ALA A 294 17.01 9.18 65.54
C ALA A 294 15.71 8.90 64.78
N ALA A 295 15.22 7.65 64.80
CA ALA A 295 13.94 7.26 64.21
C ALA A 295 12.75 7.93 64.93
N ALA A 296 12.78 8.02 66.25
CA ALA A 296 11.78 8.72 67.04
C ALA A 296 11.79 10.24 66.79
N ILE A 297 12.98 10.83 66.61
CA ILE A 297 13.12 12.25 66.22
C ILE A 297 12.62 12.45 64.79
N GLN A 298 12.95 11.57 63.84
CA GLN A 298 12.42 11.63 62.47
C GLN A 298 10.89 11.48 62.47
N ALA A 299 10.34 10.52 63.22
CA ALA A 299 8.90 10.32 63.36
C ALA A 299 8.21 11.51 64.05
N ALA A 300 8.83 12.10 65.07
CA ALA A 300 8.33 13.31 65.74
C ALA A 300 8.43 14.55 64.84
N THR A 301 9.48 14.66 64.02
CA THR A 301 9.67 15.73 63.04
C THR A 301 8.64 15.60 61.91
N LEU A 302 8.40 14.39 61.41
CA LEU A 302 7.31 14.08 60.48
C LEU A 302 5.95 14.46 61.10
N ARG A 303 5.67 14.05 62.35
CA ARG A 303 4.43 14.43 63.06
C ARG A 303 4.27 15.94 63.29
N THR A 304 5.37 16.66 63.47
CA THR A 304 5.36 18.12 63.69
C THR A 304 5.22 18.88 62.37
N MET A 305 5.75 18.34 61.27
CA MET A 305 5.47 18.83 59.93
C MET A 305 4.01 18.59 59.52
N THR A 306 3.33 17.61 60.12
CA THR A 306 1.91 17.30 59.93
C THR A 306 1.00 17.84 61.07
N GLY A 307 1.32 19.01 61.64
CA GLY A 307 0.53 19.65 62.72
C GLY A 307 -0.86 20.18 62.27
N PRO A 308 -1.81 20.41 63.20
CA PRO A 308 -3.26 20.38 62.93
C PRO A 308 -3.77 21.66 62.28
N GLU A 309 -4.04 21.61 60.98
CA GLU A 309 -5.08 22.48 60.40
C GLU A 309 -6.46 21.94 60.80
N SER A 310 -7.38 22.88 60.93
CA SER A 310 -8.79 22.75 61.33
C SER A 310 -9.46 21.40 61.04
N ALA A 311 -10.25 20.95 62.01
CA ALA A 311 -11.19 19.84 61.92
C ALA A 311 -12.23 20.01 60.78
N ASP A 312 -11.80 19.68 59.57
CA ASP A 312 -12.56 18.96 58.56
C ASP A 312 -11.64 17.80 58.13
N GLY A 313 -12.11 16.56 58.28
CA GLY A 313 -11.24 15.39 58.37
C GLY A 313 -10.45 15.09 57.10
N ASP A 314 -9.14 14.90 57.25
CA ASP A 314 -8.29 14.20 56.30
C ASP A 314 -7.46 13.14 57.03
N GLU A 315 -7.69 11.90 56.62
CA GLU A 315 -7.03 10.68 57.06
C GLU A 315 -5.53 10.74 56.73
N ASP A 316 -4.71 10.00 57.49
CA ASP A 316 -3.27 9.79 57.26
C ASP A 316 -2.94 9.66 55.76
N GLU A 317 -2.44 10.72 55.11
CA GLU A 317 -2.16 10.67 53.67
C GLU A 317 -0.87 9.82 53.46
N PRO A 318 -0.98 8.59 52.91
CA PRO A 318 0.19 7.78 52.62
C PRO A 318 1.04 8.50 51.57
N PRO A 319 2.38 8.28 51.53
CA PRO A 319 3.27 9.00 50.61
C PRO A 319 2.70 8.90 49.19
N ALA A 320 2.36 10.06 48.60
CA ALA A 320 1.65 10.17 47.34
C ALA A 320 2.16 9.14 46.33
N VAL A 321 1.38 8.06 46.15
CA VAL A 321 1.69 7.01 45.20
C VAL A 321 1.74 7.70 43.85
N ARG A 322 2.96 7.84 43.30
CA ARG A 322 3.18 8.53 42.04
C ARG A 322 2.32 7.85 40.99
N TYR A 323 1.25 8.51 40.54
CA TYR A 323 0.32 7.98 39.55
C TYR A 323 1.10 7.39 38.36
N ILE A 324 1.05 6.07 38.23
CA ILE A 324 1.59 5.35 37.07
C ILE A 324 0.41 5.11 36.13
N PRO A 325 0.31 5.82 35.00
CA PRO A 325 -0.78 5.59 34.06
C PRO A 325 -0.76 4.13 33.56
N PRO A 326 -1.93 3.50 33.37
CA PRO A 326 -2.04 2.11 32.91
C PRO A 326 -1.77 1.95 31.40
N TYR A 327 -1.02 2.89 30.81
CA TYR A 327 -0.73 2.96 29.39
C TYR A 327 0.65 3.59 29.16
N ASN A 328 1.27 3.29 28.01
CA ASN A 328 2.59 3.79 27.67
C ASN A 328 2.61 5.32 27.62
N LEU A 329 3.60 5.94 28.25
CA LEU A 329 3.78 7.39 28.18
C LEU A 329 4.30 7.80 26.79
N PRO A 330 3.87 8.97 26.26
CA PRO A 330 4.40 9.48 25.00
C PRO A 330 5.92 9.65 25.08
N SER A 331 6.63 9.26 24.01
CA SER A 331 8.08 9.45 23.96
C SER A 331 8.42 10.94 24.00
N ARG A 332 9.38 11.31 24.85
CA ARG A 332 9.86 12.70 25.00
C ARG A 332 11.04 13.02 24.07
N GLU A 333 11.56 12.00 23.39
CA GLU A 333 12.67 12.14 22.45
C GLU A 333 12.25 12.97 21.23
N PRO A 334 13.11 13.87 20.73
CA PRO A 334 12.81 14.63 19.52
C PRO A 334 12.64 13.69 18.33
N ASP A 335 11.75 14.05 17.40
CA ASP A 335 11.53 13.23 16.21
C ASP A 335 12.82 13.14 15.37
N PRO A 336 13.13 11.96 14.81
CA PRO A 336 14.28 11.78 13.94
C PRO A 336 14.19 12.71 12.73
N ARG A 337 15.33 13.01 12.09
CA ARG A 337 15.35 13.88 10.92
C ARG A 337 14.49 13.29 9.78
N PRO A 338 13.77 14.14 9.00
CA PRO A 338 13.01 13.70 7.85
C PRO A 338 13.90 13.01 6.81
N THR A 339 13.44 11.88 6.30
CA THR A 339 14.13 11.08 5.28
C THR A 339 13.32 11.04 3.98
N VAL A 340 13.95 10.60 2.88
CA VAL A 340 13.25 10.42 1.59
C VAL A 340 12.12 9.39 1.70
N LEU A 341 12.31 8.35 2.53
CA LEU A 341 11.28 7.34 2.78
C LEU A 341 10.03 7.93 3.46
N ASP A 342 10.17 9.01 4.24
CA ASP A 342 9.01 9.71 4.82
C ASP A 342 8.21 10.48 3.78
N ALA A 343 8.89 11.07 2.79
CA ALA A 343 8.22 11.69 1.66
C ALA A 343 7.48 10.64 0.82
N LEU A 344 8.12 9.51 0.53
CA LEU A 344 7.50 8.40 -0.20
C LEU A 344 6.28 7.85 0.56
N ARG A 345 6.41 7.58 1.86
CA ARG A 345 5.30 7.10 2.70
C ARG A 345 4.11 8.06 2.65
N ARG A 346 4.34 9.37 2.82
CA ARG A 346 3.27 10.38 2.75
C ARG A 346 2.61 10.43 1.38
N ALA A 347 3.39 10.33 0.31
CA ALA A 347 2.86 10.26 -1.06
C ALA A 347 2.01 8.99 -1.26
N VAL A 348 2.49 7.83 -0.81
CA VAL A 348 1.77 6.55 -0.89
C VAL A 348 0.46 6.61 -0.11
N VAL A 349 0.47 7.10 1.13
CA VAL A 349 -0.75 7.28 1.93
C VAL A 349 -1.75 8.19 1.20
N THR A 350 -1.27 9.27 0.60
CA THR A 350 -2.12 10.21 -0.14
C THR A 350 -2.74 9.59 -1.39
N VAL A 351 -1.95 8.85 -2.17
CA VAL A 351 -2.44 8.13 -3.35
C VAL A 351 -3.40 7.01 -2.95
N SER A 352 -3.10 6.25 -1.89
CA SER A 352 -4.00 5.25 -1.32
C SER A 352 -5.30 5.86 -0.83
N TRP A 353 -5.27 7.06 -0.26
CA TRP A 353 -6.48 7.81 0.12
C TRP A 353 -7.32 8.20 -1.09
N LEU A 354 -6.71 8.78 -2.12
CA LEU A 354 -7.42 9.12 -3.35
C LEU A 354 -8.04 7.88 -3.99
N ALA A 355 -7.28 6.78 -4.08
CA ALA A 355 -7.77 5.50 -4.57
C ALA A 355 -8.91 4.95 -3.71
N PHE A 356 -8.85 5.10 -2.39
CA PHE A 356 -9.90 4.68 -1.46
C PHE A 356 -11.19 5.48 -1.64
N VAL A 357 -11.09 6.79 -1.86
CA VAL A 357 -12.27 7.63 -2.16
C VAL A 357 -12.87 7.23 -3.51
N VAL A 358 -12.06 7.19 -4.58
CA VAL A 358 -12.54 6.86 -5.94
C VAL A 358 -13.09 5.43 -6.00
N GLY A 359 -12.35 4.47 -5.47
CA GLY A 359 -12.75 3.06 -5.39
C GLY A 359 -13.97 2.85 -4.50
N GLY A 360 -14.11 3.62 -3.42
CA GLY A 360 -15.29 3.62 -2.58
C GLY A 360 -16.52 4.21 -3.28
N VAL A 361 -16.39 5.35 -3.96
CA VAL A 361 -17.47 5.96 -4.76
C VAL A 361 -17.94 4.98 -5.84
N TYR A 362 -17.00 4.33 -6.52
CA TYR A 362 -17.26 3.27 -7.48
C TYR A 362 -17.94 2.06 -6.84
N GLY A 363 -17.38 1.55 -5.74
CA GLY A 363 -17.84 0.33 -5.06
C GLY A 363 -19.18 0.45 -4.34
N VAL A 364 -19.50 1.64 -3.80
CA VAL A 364 -20.80 1.92 -3.18
C VAL A 364 -21.89 2.09 -4.24
N GLY A 365 -21.56 2.67 -5.40
CA GLY A 365 -22.51 2.95 -6.47
C GLY A 365 -23.06 4.37 -6.42
N LEU A 366 -22.30 5.31 -5.85
CA LEU A 366 -22.77 6.67 -5.58
C LEU A 366 -23.00 7.48 -6.87
N LEU A 367 -22.39 7.08 -7.99
CA LEU A 367 -22.58 7.72 -9.30
C LEU A 367 -23.82 7.20 -10.05
N GLY A 368 -24.64 6.37 -9.40
CA GLY A 368 -25.88 5.85 -9.96
C GLY A 368 -25.68 4.74 -11.00
N VAL A 369 -26.81 4.32 -11.59
CA VAL A 369 -26.90 3.17 -12.52
C VAL A 369 -26.07 3.41 -13.78
N ASP A 370 -26.06 4.64 -14.30
CA ASP A 370 -25.42 4.97 -15.58
C ASP A 370 -23.89 5.08 -15.49
N GLY A 371 -23.35 5.39 -14.30
CA GLY A 371 -21.91 5.54 -14.08
C GLY A 371 -21.26 4.35 -13.39
N THR A 372 -21.92 3.81 -12.36
CA THR A 372 -21.35 2.77 -11.50
C THR A 372 -22.21 1.51 -11.41
N GLY A 373 -23.42 1.49 -11.97
CA GLY A 373 -24.35 0.38 -11.79
C GLY A 373 -25.14 0.45 -10.46
N PRO A 374 -25.78 -0.66 -10.05
CA PRO A 374 -26.66 -0.67 -8.88
C PRO A 374 -25.91 -0.41 -7.57
N TRP A 375 -26.66 -0.11 -6.52
CA TRP A 375 -26.09 0.12 -5.19
C TRP A 375 -25.46 -1.15 -4.64
N LEU A 376 -24.45 -1.01 -3.77
CA LEU A 376 -23.76 -2.17 -3.16
C LEU A 376 -24.73 -3.21 -2.58
N HIS A 377 -25.78 -2.76 -1.90
CA HIS A 377 -26.76 -3.64 -1.25
C HIS A 377 -27.68 -4.40 -2.23
N GLU A 378 -27.74 -3.99 -3.49
CA GLU A 378 -28.56 -4.61 -4.55
C GLU A 378 -27.75 -5.61 -5.39
N LEU A 379 -26.41 -5.59 -5.28
CA LEU A 379 -25.54 -6.45 -6.06
C LEU A 379 -25.81 -7.94 -5.82
N HIS A 380 -25.62 -8.72 -6.89
CA HIS A 380 -25.67 -10.19 -6.86
C HIS A 380 -26.97 -10.75 -6.25
N GLY A 381 -28.11 -10.11 -6.54
CA GLY A 381 -29.42 -10.53 -6.02
C GLY A 381 -29.66 -10.11 -4.57
N GLY A 382 -29.02 -9.02 -4.12
CA GLY A 382 -29.22 -8.48 -2.77
C GLY A 382 -28.36 -9.14 -1.69
N ARG A 383 -27.19 -9.69 -2.02
CA ARG A 383 -26.30 -10.36 -1.05
C ARG A 383 -25.86 -9.48 0.12
N PHE A 384 -25.77 -8.18 -0.11
CA PHE A 384 -25.39 -7.19 0.89
C PHE A 384 -26.61 -6.44 1.46
N ALA A 385 -27.83 -6.88 1.15
CA ALA A 385 -29.04 -6.34 1.74
C ALA A 385 -29.22 -6.87 3.18
N GLY A 386 -29.86 -6.07 4.04
CA GLY A 386 -30.09 -6.39 5.45
C GLY A 386 -30.99 -7.60 5.72
N ASP A 387 -31.57 -8.19 4.67
CA ASP A 387 -32.43 -9.36 4.76
C ASP A 387 -31.72 -10.65 4.28
N TYR A 388 -30.47 -10.57 3.83
CA TYR A 388 -29.75 -11.73 3.28
C TYR A 388 -29.25 -12.69 4.36
N SER A 389 -28.58 -12.18 5.40
CA SER A 389 -27.99 -12.98 6.47
C SER A 389 -28.27 -12.40 7.87
N MET A 390 -28.13 -13.20 8.92
CA MET A 390 -28.43 -12.77 10.29
C MET A 390 -27.60 -11.57 10.78
N LEU A 391 -26.39 -11.34 10.23
CA LEU A 391 -25.56 -10.16 10.52
C LEU A 391 -25.46 -9.18 9.35
N SER A 392 -26.29 -9.34 8.31
CA SER A 392 -26.39 -8.35 7.25
C SER A 392 -26.93 -7.02 7.80
N MET A 393 -26.36 -5.93 7.30
CA MET A 393 -26.64 -4.58 7.76
C MET A 393 -27.71 -3.93 6.89
N GLN A 394 -28.48 -3.01 7.47
CA GLN A 394 -29.42 -2.20 6.70
C GLN A 394 -28.68 -1.32 5.66
N SER A 395 -29.34 -1.01 4.53
CA SER A 395 -28.77 -0.23 3.43
C SER A 395 -28.21 1.14 3.85
N TRP A 396 -28.80 1.81 4.85
CA TRP A 396 -28.30 3.09 5.35
C TRP A 396 -26.92 2.99 6.03
N ALA A 397 -26.47 1.80 6.41
CA ALA A 397 -25.13 1.59 6.97
C ALA A 397 -24.03 2.12 6.04
N GLN A 398 -24.29 2.09 4.74
CA GLN A 398 -23.41 2.57 3.68
C GLN A 398 -23.09 4.07 3.76
N LEU A 399 -23.85 4.85 4.53
CA LEU A 399 -23.57 6.27 4.80
C LEU A 399 -22.30 6.48 5.64
N VAL A 400 -21.72 5.43 6.22
CA VAL A 400 -20.43 5.51 6.91
C VAL A 400 -19.27 5.81 5.94
N TRP A 401 -19.37 5.41 4.67
CA TRP A 401 -18.26 5.52 3.73
C TRP A 401 -17.83 6.97 3.46
N PRO A 402 -18.74 7.92 3.15
CA PRO A 402 -18.39 9.34 3.10
C PRO A 402 -17.72 9.87 4.37
N LEU A 403 -18.17 9.43 5.55
CA LEU A 403 -17.56 9.81 6.82
C LEU A 403 -16.13 9.26 6.96
N LEU A 404 -15.89 8.02 6.53
CA LEU A 404 -14.57 7.40 6.53
C LEU A 404 -13.62 8.04 5.51
N TRP A 405 -14.11 8.39 4.32
CA TRP A 405 -13.34 9.15 3.32
C TRP A 405 -12.86 10.48 3.88
N LEU A 406 -13.75 11.22 4.55
CA LEU A 406 -13.42 12.48 5.19
C LEU A 406 -12.45 12.27 6.36
N ALA A 407 -12.74 11.33 7.26
CA ALA A 407 -11.92 11.02 8.42
C ALA A 407 -10.48 10.67 8.03
N LEU A 408 -10.31 9.76 7.07
CA LEU A 408 -9.00 9.36 6.57
C LEU A 408 -8.33 10.45 5.73
N GLY A 409 -9.12 11.36 5.15
CA GLY A 409 -8.61 12.57 4.49
C GLY A 409 -7.99 13.53 5.50
N VAL A 410 -8.66 13.75 6.63
CA VAL A 410 -8.12 14.54 7.76
C VAL A 410 -6.82 13.92 8.28
N TYR A 411 -6.77 12.61 8.46
CA TYR A 411 -5.54 11.89 8.83
C TYR A 411 -4.42 12.10 7.79
N THR A 412 -4.75 11.97 6.50
CA THR A 412 -3.78 12.14 5.41
C THR A 412 -3.21 13.57 5.40
N VAL A 413 -4.06 14.59 5.52
CA VAL A 413 -3.64 16.00 5.63
C VAL A 413 -2.80 16.22 6.89
N HIS A 414 -3.15 15.58 8.01
CA HIS A 414 -2.37 15.65 9.25
C HIS A 414 -0.93 15.16 9.06
N GLN A 415 -0.69 14.13 8.24
CA GLN A 415 0.66 13.63 7.95
C GLN A 415 1.54 14.62 7.18
N TRP A 416 0.95 15.57 6.46
CA TRP A 416 1.69 16.58 5.71
C TRP A 416 2.14 17.77 6.57
N MET A 417 1.65 17.87 7.81
CA MET A 417 2.11 18.93 8.71
C MET A 417 3.61 18.78 9.05
N PRO A 418 4.37 19.88 9.16
CA PRO A 418 5.81 19.83 9.40
C PRO A 418 6.20 19.05 10.67
N SER A 419 5.38 19.15 11.72
CA SER A 419 5.58 18.45 12.99
C SER A 419 5.33 16.94 12.92
N GLN A 420 4.76 16.43 11.83
CA GLN A 420 4.36 15.02 11.66
C GLN A 420 5.14 14.31 10.55
N ALA A 421 5.99 15.04 9.82
CA ALA A 421 6.70 14.52 8.65
C ALA A 421 7.56 13.29 8.98
N SER A 422 8.28 13.33 10.11
CA SER A 422 9.21 12.28 10.55
C SER A 422 8.83 11.63 11.88
N ALA A 423 7.60 11.88 12.37
CA ALA A 423 7.11 11.31 13.62
C ALA A 423 7.14 9.78 13.56
N ALA A 424 7.76 9.15 14.57
CA ALA A 424 7.91 7.69 14.65
C ALA A 424 6.56 6.95 14.53
N ARG A 425 5.52 7.56 15.11
CA ARG A 425 4.15 7.09 15.04
C ARG A 425 3.60 7.00 13.62
N GLN A 426 3.79 8.04 12.82
CA GLN A 426 3.33 8.08 11.42
C GLN A 426 4.13 7.12 10.53
N ARG A 427 5.41 6.85 10.87
CA ARG A 427 6.21 5.81 10.22
C ARG A 427 5.68 4.40 10.51
N ALA A 428 5.31 4.14 11.76
CA ALA A 428 4.76 2.86 12.18
C ALA A 428 3.40 2.57 11.54
N THR A 429 2.51 3.58 11.42
CA THR A 429 1.14 3.36 10.95
C THR A 429 0.95 3.59 9.45
N GLY A 430 1.71 4.48 8.82
CA GLY A 430 1.44 4.95 7.45
C GLY A 430 1.39 3.86 6.39
N TRP A 431 2.33 2.91 6.40
CA TRP A 431 2.37 1.81 5.43
C TRP A 431 1.20 0.84 5.61
N ARG A 432 0.91 0.48 6.85
CA ARG A 432 -0.20 -0.42 7.22
C ARG A 432 -1.54 0.19 6.85
N MET A 433 -1.70 1.49 7.12
CA MET A 433 -2.91 2.23 6.76
C MET A 433 -3.08 2.32 5.23
N SER A 434 -1.99 2.54 4.49
CA SER A 434 -2.03 2.54 3.02
C SER A 434 -2.46 1.16 2.47
N ALA A 435 -1.89 0.08 3.02
CA ALA A 435 -2.25 -1.28 2.66
C ALA A 435 -3.73 -1.58 2.99
N ALA A 436 -4.23 -1.14 4.15
CA ALA A 436 -5.63 -1.25 4.52
C ALA A 436 -6.55 -0.52 3.51
N MET A 437 -6.23 0.72 3.18
CA MET A 437 -7.03 1.51 2.23
C MET A 437 -7.07 0.86 0.83
N LEU A 438 -5.95 0.33 0.36
CA LEU A 438 -5.89 -0.41 -0.91
C LEU A 438 -6.61 -1.76 -0.85
N ALA A 439 -6.52 -2.49 0.27
CA ALA A 439 -7.26 -3.72 0.48
C ALA A 439 -8.77 -3.48 0.45
N ALA A 440 -9.25 -2.36 1.00
CA ALA A 440 -10.66 -1.98 0.90
C ALA A 440 -11.09 -1.66 -0.54
N VAL A 441 -10.24 -1.00 -1.34
CA VAL A 441 -10.49 -0.82 -2.78
C VAL A 441 -10.56 -2.17 -3.49
N GLY A 442 -9.62 -3.08 -3.20
CA GLY A 442 -9.63 -4.44 -3.73
C GLY A 442 -10.91 -5.19 -3.37
N TRP A 443 -11.36 -5.07 -2.12
CA TRP A 443 -12.63 -5.64 -1.68
C TRP A 443 -13.82 -5.09 -2.47
N PHE A 444 -13.92 -3.77 -2.68
CA PHE A 444 -14.99 -3.20 -3.50
C PHE A 444 -15.02 -3.77 -4.92
N VAL A 445 -13.86 -3.93 -5.56
CA VAL A 445 -13.77 -4.54 -6.90
C VAL A 445 -14.23 -6.00 -6.89
N ILE A 446 -13.83 -6.78 -5.87
CA ILE A 446 -14.23 -8.18 -5.74
C ILE A 446 -15.73 -8.30 -5.46
N ALA A 447 -16.26 -7.52 -4.51
CA ALA A 447 -17.67 -7.50 -4.13
C ALA A 447 -18.59 -7.07 -5.30
N ARG A 448 -18.06 -6.29 -6.25
CA ARG A 448 -18.76 -5.86 -7.48
C ARG A 448 -18.75 -6.90 -8.58
N THR A 449 -17.63 -7.60 -8.74
CA THR A 449 -17.49 -8.60 -9.80
C THR A 449 -18.20 -9.89 -9.42
N GLY A 450 -18.24 -10.25 -8.14
CA GLY A 450 -18.92 -11.45 -7.62
C GLY A 450 -18.30 -12.77 -8.10
N VAL A 451 -17.15 -12.73 -8.76
CA VAL A 451 -16.51 -13.89 -9.39
C VAL A 451 -15.83 -14.80 -8.37
N MET A 452 -15.36 -14.25 -7.25
CA MET A 452 -14.54 -14.98 -6.26
C MET A 452 -15.21 -15.03 -4.89
N LEU A 453 -16.22 -15.88 -4.75
CA LEU A 453 -16.93 -16.11 -3.49
C LEU A 453 -15.95 -16.59 -2.40
N GLY A 454 -15.81 -15.80 -1.33
CA GLY A 454 -14.90 -16.07 -0.22
C GLY A 454 -13.56 -15.33 -0.26
N VAL A 455 -13.07 -14.93 -1.43
CA VAL A 455 -11.88 -14.06 -1.49
C VAL A 455 -12.21 -12.68 -0.92
N GLU A 456 -13.43 -12.19 -1.11
CA GLU A 456 -13.94 -10.98 -0.45
C GLU A 456 -13.78 -11.04 1.08
N LEU A 457 -14.10 -12.19 1.69
CA LEU A 457 -13.96 -12.39 3.13
C LEU A 457 -12.49 -12.36 3.54
N VAL A 458 -11.61 -13.08 2.84
CA VAL A 458 -10.18 -13.12 3.16
C VAL A 458 -9.55 -11.73 3.06
N VAL A 459 -9.86 -10.98 2.01
CA VAL A 459 -9.38 -9.60 1.84
C VAL A 459 -9.89 -8.70 2.96
N TRP A 460 -11.15 -8.84 3.36
CA TRP A 460 -11.71 -8.05 4.46
C TRP A 460 -11.09 -8.42 5.81
N LEU A 461 -10.82 -9.71 6.07
CA LEU A 461 -10.14 -10.14 7.29
C LEU A 461 -8.70 -9.63 7.35
N ALA A 462 -7.97 -9.66 6.22
CA ALA A 462 -6.63 -9.08 6.11
C ALA A 462 -6.64 -7.57 6.36
N LEU A 463 -7.63 -6.86 5.80
CA LEU A 463 -7.89 -5.45 6.08
C LEU A 463 -8.12 -5.18 7.58
N THR A 464 -9.02 -5.95 8.20
CA THR A 464 -9.32 -5.81 9.63
C THR A 464 -8.10 -6.08 10.49
N TYR A 465 -7.30 -7.11 10.17
CA TYR A 465 -6.03 -7.38 10.83
C TYR A 465 -5.07 -6.19 10.75
N LEU A 466 -4.89 -5.60 9.56
CA LEU A 466 -4.04 -4.41 9.39
C LEU A 466 -4.51 -3.25 10.27
N LEU A 467 -5.82 -3.05 10.42
CA LEU A 467 -6.35 -1.98 11.27
C LEU A 467 -6.18 -2.27 12.77
N VAL A 468 -6.35 -3.52 13.19
CA VAL A 468 -6.05 -3.95 14.57
C VAL A 468 -4.57 -3.76 14.87
N ASP A 469 -3.69 -4.13 13.94
CA ASP A 469 -2.24 -3.91 14.07
C ASP A 469 -1.91 -2.41 14.09
N VAL A 470 -2.57 -1.58 13.29
CA VAL A 470 -2.42 -0.11 13.39
C VAL A 470 -2.83 0.39 14.78
N VAL A 471 -3.95 -0.08 15.35
CA VAL A 471 -4.36 0.30 16.71
C VAL A 471 -3.32 -0.17 17.74
N HIS A 472 -2.77 -1.38 17.58
CA HIS A 472 -1.68 -1.87 18.42
C HIS A 472 -0.44 -0.97 18.34
N GLN A 473 -0.02 -0.59 17.13
CA GLN A 473 1.10 0.35 16.94
C GLN A 473 0.82 1.72 17.56
N LEU A 474 -0.42 2.21 17.48
CA LEU A 474 -0.79 3.48 18.11
C LEU A 474 -0.73 3.41 19.65
N ASN A 475 -0.94 2.22 20.25
CA ASN A 475 -0.79 1.99 21.69
C ASN A 475 0.68 1.85 22.13
N LEU A 476 1.56 1.38 21.24
CA LEU A 476 3.00 1.38 21.46
C LEU A 476 3.58 2.80 21.37
N TYR A 477 3.11 3.58 20.40
CA TYR A 477 3.53 4.96 20.16
C TYR A 477 2.42 5.95 20.54
N THR A 478 2.28 6.18 21.84
CA THR A 478 1.23 7.04 22.42
C THR A 478 1.30 8.50 21.92
N ALA A 479 0.14 9.11 21.69
CA ALA A 479 0.04 10.49 21.19
C ALA A 479 0.66 11.52 22.15
N ARG A 480 1.47 12.46 21.63
CA ARG A 480 2.06 13.54 22.42
C ARG A 480 1.08 14.69 22.69
N THR A 481 0.17 14.93 21.74
CA THR A 481 -0.75 16.07 21.79
C THR A 481 -2.20 15.64 21.61
N ARG A 482 -3.14 16.45 22.13
CA ARG A 482 -4.58 16.23 21.94
C ARG A 482 -4.97 16.27 20.45
N THR A 483 -4.33 17.14 19.68
CA THR A 483 -4.55 17.27 18.23
C THR A 483 -4.14 16.01 17.48
N GLU A 484 -2.96 15.48 17.79
CA GLU A 484 -2.47 14.22 17.21
C GLU A 484 -3.40 13.05 17.55
N ARG A 485 -3.88 12.99 18.79
CA ARG A 485 -4.87 11.99 19.22
C ARG A 485 -6.19 12.12 18.46
N ALA A 486 -6.73 13.33 18.31
CA ALA A 486 -8.00 13.53 17.61
C ALA A 486 -7.90 13.23 16.10
N LEU A 487 -6.86 13.74 15.43
CA LEU A 487 -6.73 13.65 13.97
C LEU A 487 -6.15 12.31 13.49
N THR A 488 -5.39 11.60 14.33
CA THR A 488 -4.86 10.27 14.00
C THR A 488 -5.68 9.16 14.65
N ASP A 489 -5.73 9.09 15.99
CA ASP A 489 -6.43 7.98 16.68
C ASP A 489 -7.93 8.04 16.49
N GLY A 490 -8.48 9.26 16.47
CA GLY A 490 -9.90 9.46 16.21
C GLY A 490 -10.32 8.86 14.87
N MET A 491 -9.64 9.28 13.81
CA MET A 491 -9.98 8.92 12.43
C MET A 491 -9.70 7.45 12.12
N ILE A 492 -8.54 6.94 12.53
CA ILE A 492 -8.19 5.53 12.37
C ILE A 492 -9.08 4.64 13.24
N GLY A 493 -9.36 5.06 14.47
CA GLY A 493 -10.20 4.32 15.40
C GLY A 493 -11.61 4.10 14.85
N LEU A 494 -12.21 5.14 14.26
CA LEU A 494 -13.53 5.03 13.60
C LEU A 494 -13.52 3.95 12.52
N TYR A 495 -12.47 3.91 11.70
CA TYR A 495 -12.34 2.92 10.64
C TYR A 495 -12.10 1.51 11.17
N ALA A 496 -11.27 1.36 12.20
CA ALA A 496 -11.01 0.08 12.84
C ALA A 496 -12.30 -0.52 13.45
N GLY A 497 -13.08 0.28 14.19
CA GLY A 497 -14.35 -0.16 14.76
C GLY A 497 -15.35 -0.63 13.70
N TRP A 498 -15.47 0.11 12.60
CA TRP A 498 -16.29 -0.28 11.45
C TRP A 498 -15.79 -1.58 10.79
N ALA A 499 -14.48 -1.72 10.59
CA ALA A 499 -13.91 -2.88 9.91
C ALA A 499 -14.15 -4.20 10.68
N VAL A 500 -14.07 -4.17 12.01
CA VAL A 500 -14.31 -5.36 12.85
C VAL A 500 -15.75 -5.85 12.72
N ILE A 501 -16.76 -4.97 12.84
CA ILE A 501 -18.16 -5.38 12.71
C ILE A 501 -18.51 -5.81 11.29
N HIS A 502 -17.96 -5.11 10.30
CA HIS A 502 -18.16 -5.45 8.90
C HIS A 502 -17.49 -6.77 8.51
N ALA A 503 -16.45 -7.20 9.24
CA ALA A 503 -15.86 -8.53 9.07
C ALA A 503 -16.83 -9.63 9.50
N ALA A 504 -17.54 -9.45 10.62
CA ALA A 504 -18.58 -10.40 11.03
C ALA A 504 -19.75 -10.45 10.05
N THR A 505 -20.14 -9.31 9.47
CA THR A 505 -21.15 -9.26 8.40
C THR A 505 -20.67 -9.99 7.14
N ASN A 506 -19.44 -9.75 6.67
CA ASN A 506 -18.88 -10.46 5.52
C ASN A 506 -18.81 -11.97 5.77
N LEU A 507 -18.41 -12.38 6.97
CA LEU A 507 -18.37 -13.78 7.35
C LEU A 507 -19.77 -14.40 7.34
N SER A 508 -20.77 -13.68 7.85
CA SER A 508 -22.17 -14.12 7.84
C SER A 508 -22.74 -14.23 6.43
N ILE A 509 -22.46 -13.27 5.55
CA ILE A 509 -22.86 -13.31 4.13
C ILE A 509 -22.21 -14.50 3.43
N TRP A 510 -20.92 -14.72 3.65
CA TRP A 510 -20.21 -15.86 3.07
C TRP A 510 -20.77 -17.20 3.56
N LEU A 511 -20.98 -17.37 4.87
CA LEU A 511 -21.59 -18.57 5.44
C LEU A 511 -23.00 -18.81 4.89
N GLN A 512 -23.81 -17.75 4.79
CA GLN A 512 -25.15 -17.82 4.21
C GLN A 512 -25.09 -18.27 2.73
N SER A 513 -24.10 -17.79 1.98
CA SER A 513 -23.93 -18.15 0.57
C SER A 513 -23.57 -19.62 0.36
N LEU A 514 -22.97 -20.28 1.36
CA LEU A 514 -22.69 -21.72 1.34
C LEU A 514 -23.91 -22.57 1.69
N GLY A 515 -24.96 -21.99 2.29
CA GLY A 515 -26.14 -22.73 2.75
C GLY A 515 -25.85 -23.73 3.87
N VAL A 516 -24.68 -23.66 4.51
CA VAL A 516 -24.24 -24.58 5.55
C VAL A 516 -24.51 -23.98 6.93
N ASN A 517 -25.24 -24.71 7.78
CA ASN A 517 -25.23 -24.46 9.22
C ASN A 517 -23.87 -24.91 9.77
N LEU A 518 -22.99 -23.95 10.04
CA LEU A 518 -21.63 -24.20 10.52
C LEU A 518 -21.67 -25.03 11.83
N LEU A 519 -21.05 -26.21 11.83
CA LEU A 519 -21.01 -27.13 13.00
C LEU A 519 -22.41 -27.48 13.57
N TRP A 520 -23.45 -27.60 12.74
CA TRP A 520 -24.83 -27.90 13.17
C TRP A 520 -25.47 -26.82 14.07
N ILE A 521 -24.86 -25.64 14.18
CA ILE A 521 -25.37 -24.52 14.98
C ILE A 521 -26.38 -23.71 14.15
N PRO A 522 -27.59 -23.41 14.67
CA PRO A 522 -28.54 -22.53 13.99
C PRO A 522 -27.95 -21.14 13.74
N GLY A 523 -28.23 -20.54 12.57
CA GLY A 523 -27.66 -19.24 12.17
C GLY A 523 -27.87 -18.11 13.19
N ALA A 524 -28.98 -18.12 13.93
CA ALA A 524 -29.23 -17.14 15.00
C ALA A 524 -28.27 -17.28 16.18
N VAL A 525 -27.93 -18.51 16.59
CA VAL A 525 -27.00 -18.78 17.70
C VAL A 525 -25.58 -18.35 17.30
N TRP A 526 -25.17 -18.71 16.08
CA TRP A 526 -23.87 -18.29 15.55
C TRP A 526 -23.75 -16.75 15.44
N ALA A 527 -24.81 -16.07 14.99
CA ALA A 527 -24.85 -14.62 14.92
C ALA A 527 -24.71 -13.95 16.30
N VAL A 528 -25.37 -14.50 17.32
CA VAL A 528 -25.22 -14.03 18.72
C VAL A 528 -23.79 -14.21 19.21
N LEU A 529 -23.18 -15.38 19.00
CA LEU A 529 -21.79 -15.64 19.39
C LEU A 529 -20.81 -14.69 18.70
N ALA A 530 -21.01 -14.45 17.39
CA ALA A 530 -20.19 -13.52 16.62
C ALA A 530 -20.32 -12.08 17.14
N ILE A 531 -21.52 -11.61 17.51
CA ILE A 531 -21.71 -10.30 18.14
C ILE A 531 -20.96 -10.24 19.47
N ILE A 532 -21.04 -11.27 20.31
CA ILE A 532 -20.32 -11.30 21.61
C ILE A 532 -18.81 -11.16 21.39
N VAL A 533 -18.24 -11.95 20.47
CA VAL A 533 -16.79 -11.90 20.17
C VAL A 533 -16.38 -10.53 19.63
N VAL A 534 -17.15 -9.97 18.70
CA VAL A 534 -16.87 -8.64 18.12
C VAL A 534 -16.99 -7.54 19.17
N VAL A 535 -18.05 -7.53 19.97
CA VAL A 535 -18.28 -6.54 21.03
C VAL A 535 -17.17 -6.64 22.06
N TRP A 536 -16.82 -7.85 22.51
CA TRP A 536 -15.77 -8.05 23.50
C TRP A 536 -14.40 -7.63 22.99
N GLY A 537 -13.99 -8.09 21.79
CA GLY A 537 -12.71 -7.73 21.19
C GLY A 537 -12.59 -6.22 20.92
N THR A 538 -13.67 -5.61 20.40
CA THR A 538 -13.68 -4.16 20.15
C THR A 538 -13.74 -3.35 21.44
N ALA A 539 -14.46 -3.83 22.46
CA ALA A 539 -14.47 -3.20 23.79
C ALA A 539 -13.05 -3.17 24.37
N MET A 540 -12.34 -4.30 24.33
CA MET A 540 -10.93 -4.37 24.75
C MET A 540 -10.06 -3.36 23.97
N MET A 541 -10.19 -3.30 22.65
CA MET A 541 -9.48 -2.32 21.83
C MET A 541 -9.86 -0.87 22.17
N SER A 542 -11.13 -0.59 22.42
CA SER A 542 -11.63 0.75 22.72
C SER A 542 -11.20 1.24 24.11
N MET A 543 -10.95 0.34 25.06
CA MET A 543 -10.49 0.66 26.41
C MET A 543 -8.97 0.92 26.50
N THR A 544 -8.24 0.73 25.40
CA THR A 544 -6.80 1.02 25.34
C THR A 544 -6.48 2.51 25.53
N GLU A 545 -5.26 2.79 26.01
CA GLU A 545 -4.80 4.13 26.41
C GLU A 545 -5.80 4.82 27.35
N ARG A 546 -6.26 6.01 26.95
CA ARG A 546 -7.21 6.89 27.65
C ARG A 546 -8.64 6.70 27.17
N GLY A 547 -9.00 5.54 26.58
CA GLY A 547 -10.31 5.26 25.99
C GLY A 547 -10.55 5.92 24.61
N ARG A 548 -10.62 5.09 23.57
CA ARG A 548 -10.76 5.47 22.16
C ARG A 548 -12.22 5.37 21.71
N ILE A 549 -13.00 6.40 22.05
CA ILE A 549 -14.45 6.46 21.74
C ILE A 549 -14.77 6.29 20.25
N THR A 550 -13.89 6.70 19.35
CA THR A 550 -14.12 6.55 17.91
C THR A 550 -14.18 5.10 17.45
N ILE A 551 -13.40 4.20 18.07
CA ILE A 551 -13.50 2.74 17.83
C ILE A 551 -14.90 2.25 18.23
N ALA A 552 -15.36 2.65 19.41
CA ALA A 552 -16.69 2.30 19.89
C ALA A 552 -17.80 2.87 18.98
N LEU A 553 -17.65 4.10 18.46
CA LEU A 553 -18.60 4.71 17.52
C LEU A 553 -18.67 3.96 16.18
N GLY A 554 -17.53 3.50 15.66
CA GLY A 554 -17.49 2.71 14.42
C GLY A 554 -18.23 1.37 14.56
N LEU A 555 -18.02 0.68 15.68
CA LEU A 555 -18.77 -0.54 16.00
C LEU A 555 -20.25 -0.25 16.26
N ALA A 556 -20.55 0.79 17.04
CA ALA A 556 -21.90 1.21 17.37
C ALA A 556 -22.75 1.45 16.12
N TRP A 557 -22.18 2.12 15.10
CA TRP A 557 -22.84 2.34 13.83
C TRP A 557 -23.23 1.02 13.13
N GLY A 558 -22.31 0.05 13.07
CA GLY A 558 -22.59 -1.27 12.50
C GLY A 558 -23.61 -2.08 13.30
N LEU A 559 -23.54 -2.05 14.64
CA LEU A 559 -24.53 -2.74 15.49
C LEU A 559 -25.92 -2.13 15.35
N ALA A 560 -26.03 -0.80 15.26
CA ALA A 560 -27.30 -0.14 14.97
C ALA A 560 -27.85 -0.53 13.60
N ALA A 561 -26.98 -0.71 12.60
CA ALA A 561 -27.38 -1.18 11.27
C ALA A 561 -27.83 -2.64 11.23
N ILE A 562 -27.30 -3.50 12.11
CA ILE A 562 -27.75 -4.89 12.28
C ILE A 562 -29.06 -4.94 13.07
N LEU A 563 -29.24 -4.05 14.05
CA LEU A 563 -30.40 -4.03 14.92
C LEU A 563 -31.73 -3.84 14.16
N VAL A 564 -31.78 -2.87 13.23
CA VAL A 564 -33.03 -2.48 12.55
C VAL A 564 -33.65 -3.63 11.75
N PRO A 565 -32.92 -4.33 10.85
CA PRO A 565 -33.48 -5.46 10.11
C PRO A 565 -33.94 -6.63 10.99
N ARG A 566 -33.36 -6.79 12.19
CA ARG A 566 -33.73 -7.88 13.10
C ARG A 566 -35.01 -7.59 13.88
N LEU A 567 -35.39 -6.32 14.02
CA LEU A 567 -36.64 -5.90 14.67
C LEU A 567 -37.81 -5.83 13.68
N VAL A 568 -37.60 -5.18 12.52
CA VAL A 568 -38.68 -4.85 11.57
C VAL A 568 -38.51 -5.49 10.18
N GLY A 569 -37.39 -6.16 9.92
CA GLY A 569 -37.11 -6.79 8.62
C GLY A 569 -37.64 -8.22 8.50
N THR A 570 -37.45 -8.81 7.32
CA THR A 570 -37.98 -10.15 6.99
C THR A 570 -37.22 -11.27 7.72
N MET A 571 -35.92 -11.07 7.97
CA MET A 571 -35.09 -11.99 8.75
C MET A 571 -35.10 -11.60 10.24
N HIS A 572 -36.23 -11.85 10.89
CA HIS A 572 -36.49 -11.47 12.28
C HIS A 572 -35.75 -12.38 13.28
N SER A 573 -35.10 -11.77 14.28
CA SER A 573 -34.48 -12.50 15.40
C SER A 573 -34.34 -11.61 16.63
N VAL A 574 -35.22 -11.83 17.61
CA VAL A 574 -35.24 -11.07 18.88
C VAL A 574 -33.90 -11.16 19.61
N TRP A 575 -33.27 -12.34 19.63
CA TRP A 575 -32.00 -12.55 20.32
C TRP A 575 -30.86 -11.75 19.68
N VAL A 576 -30.76 -11.73 18.36
CA VAL A 576 -29.74 -10.94 17.65
C VAL A 576 -29.98 -9.44 17.87
N ALA A 577 -31.24 -9.00 17.85
CA ALA A 577 -31.59 -7.61 18.14
C ALA A 577 -31.21 -7.19 19.57
N ILE A 578 -31.58 -7.99 20.58
CA ILE A 578 -31.20 -7.72 21.99
C ILE A 578 -29.68 -7.65 22.13
N MET A 579 -28.94 -8.60 21.54
CA MET A 579 -27.48 -8.62 21.64
C MET A 579 -26.81 -7.46 20.90
N ALA A 580 -27.34 -7.03 19.76
CA ALA A 580 -26.85 -5.85 19.05
C ALA A 580 -27.09 -4.57 19.87
N ALA A 581 -28.28 -4.41 20.46
CA ALA A 581 -28.63 -3.27 21.32
C ALA A 581 -27.80 -3.25 22.62
N MET A 582 -27.65 -4.40 23.27
CA MET A 582 -26.83 -4.54 24.47
C MET A 582 -25.35 -4.28 24.16
N GLY A 583 -24.84 -4.85 23.06
CA GLY A 583 -23.47 -4.64 22.62
C GLY A 583 -23.16 -3.17 22.33
N LEU A 584 -24.09 -2.48 21.67
CA LEU A 584 -24.03 -1.04 21.41
C LEU A 584 -23.91 -0.24 22.72
N PHE A 585 -24.77 -0.56 23.69
CA PHE A 585 -24.76 0.11 24.99
C PHE A 585 -23.49 -0.20 25.80
N VAL A 586 -23.11 -1.47 25.89
CA VAL A 586 -21.94 -1.95 26.65
C VAL A 586 -20.64 -1.35 26.11
N VAL A 587 -20.42 -1.32 24.79
CA VAL A 587 -19.16 -0.78 24.25
C VAL A 587 -19.03 0.71 24.50
N LEU A 588 -20.12 1.47 24.36
CA LEU A 588 -20.12 2.92 24.61
C LEU A 588 -19.91 3.21 26.10
N LEU A 589 -20.62 2.51 26.99
CA LEU A 589 -20.46 2.68 28.43
C LEU A 589 -19.07 2.25 28.91
N ALA A 590 -18.56 1.10 28.46
CA ALA A 590 -17.24 0.64 28.85
C ALA A 590 -16.16 1.65 28.43
N THR A 591 -16.28 2.20 27.23
CA THR A 591 -15.33 3.21 26.74
C THR A 591 -15.45 4.52 27.51
N GLU A 592 -16.66 5.01 27.77
CA GLU A 592 -16.85 6.27 28.49
C GLU A 592 -16.47 6.14 29.97
N ASN A 593 -16.78 5.01 30.62
CA ASN A 593 -16.35 4.72 31.98
C ASN A 593 -14.81 4.70 32.07
N ARG A 594 -14.14 4.05 31.13
CA ARG A 594 -12.66 4.06 31.05
C ARG A 594 -12.10 5.49 30.88
N ARG A 595 -12.73 6.32 30.04
CA ARG A 595 -12.34 7.72 29.84
C ARG A 595 -12.52 8.54 31.12
N TYR A 596 -13.66 8.37 31.78
CA TYR A 596 -13.98 9.05 33.04
C TYR A 596 -12.99 8.67 34.14
N ARG A 597 -12.77 7.37 34.38
CA ARG A 597 -11.82 6.86 35.40
C ARG A 597 -10.43 7.43 35.20
N ILE A 598 -9.89 7.37 33.98
CA ILE A 598 -8.54 7.88 33.69
C ILE A 598 -8.46 9.40 33.86
N ASN A 599 -9.43 10.16 33.36
CA ASN A 599 -9.41 11.62 33.50
C ASN A 599 -9.55 12.05 34.96
N HIS A 600 -10.38 11.36 35.74
CA HIS A 600 -10.55 11.61 37.16
C HIS A 600 -9.29 11.25 37.95
N ALA A 601 -8.66 10.12 37.64
CA ALA A 601 -7.40 9.70 38.24
C ALA A 601 -6.25 10.68 37.92
N GLU A 602 -6.14 11.15 36.67
CA GLU A 602 -5.17 12.17 36.28
C GLU A 602 -5.41 13.52 36.97
N HIS A 603 -6.67 13.91 37.15
CA HIS A 603 -7.03 15.15 37.84
C HIS A 603 -6.70 15.06 39.33
N ARG A 604 -7.03 13.94 40.00
CA ARG A 604 -6.65 13.67 41.40
C ARG A 604 -5.13 13.67 41.57
N ALA A 605 -4.41 12.99 40.68
CA ALA A 605 -2.94 12.98 40.69
C ALA A 605 -2.33 14.38 40.47
N ALA A 606 -2.95 15.22 39.63
CA ALA A 606 -2.50 16.60 39.41
C ALA A 606 -2.75 17.50 40.63
N LEU A 607 -3.76 17.17 41.45
CA LEU A 607 -4.08 17.85 42.71
C LEU A 607 -3.24 17.35 43.90
N GLY A 608 -2.42 16.30 43.71
CA GLY A 608 -1.55 15.73 44.75
C GLY A 608 -2.16 14.55 45.51
N HIS A 609 -3.42 14.20 45.26
CA HIS A 609 -4.10 13.11 45.94
C HIS A 609 -3.60 11.73 45.50
N VAL A 610 -3.63 10.77 46.44
CA VAL A 610 -3.34 9.36 46.19
C VAL A 610 -4.38 8.77 45.24
N VAL A 611 -3.91 7.99 44.26
CA VAL A 611 -4.77 7.25 43.33
C VAL A 611 -4.52 5.77 43.54
N ASP A 612 -5.53 5.04 43.99
CA ASP A 612 -5.43 3.61 44.26
C ASP A 612 -5.32 2.79 42.96
N ALA A 613 -4.65 1.64 43.05
CA ALA A 613 -4.54 0.71 41.92
C ALA A 613 -5.91 0.15 41.47
N ASP A 614 -6.90 0.12 42.38
CA ASP A 614 -8.26 -0.34 42.12
C ASP A 614 -9.08 0.66 41.27
N ASP A 615 -8.56 1.87 41.05
CA ASP A 615 -9.20 2.89 40.22
C ASP A 615 -9.01 2.68 38.70
N PHE A 616 -8.28 1.65 38.25
CA PHE A 616 -7.96 1.40 36.82
C PHE A 616 -8.75 0.33 36.09
#